data_AF-A0A971A378-F1
#
_entry.id   AF-A0A971A378-F1
#
_cell.length_a   1.000
_cell.length_b   1.000
_cell.length_c   1.000
_cell.angle_alpha   90.00
_cell.angle_beta   90.00
_cell.angle_gamma   90.00
#
_symmetry.space_group_name_H-M   'P 1'
#
loop_
_entity.id
_entity.type
_entity.pdbx_description
1 polymer ?
#
loop_
_entity_poly.entity_id
_entity_poly.type
_entity_poly.pdbx_seq_one_letter_code
_entity_poly.pdbx_strand_id
1 'polypeptide(L)'
;MGLIALPWWVAFGVFLFLDLCLRYPVAGAALRLLMPLALLCNLVGIAMGLGRIRRDSRRAVVTALVLNAVPPAFFATFFLWLFFGFK
;
A
#
# COMPACT_ATOMS: atom_id res chain seq x y z
N MET A 1 6.76 -9.93 -4.91
CA MET A 1 6.41 -8.70 -5.65
C MET A 1 5.89 -7.62 -4.69
N GLY A 2 4.71 -7.69 -4.07
CA GLY A 2 4.29 -6.60 -3.15
C GLY A 2 5.01 -6.51 -1.80
N LEU A 3 5.81 -7.50 -1.39
CA LEU A 3 6.80 -7.32 -0.31
C LEU A 3 7.80 -6.18 -0.61
N ILE A 4 8.08 -5.91 -1.90
CA ILE A 4 8.96 -4.81 -2.33
C ILE A 4 8.27 -3.45 -2.15
N ALA A 5 6.94 -3.42 -2.21
CA ALA A 5 6.16 -2.20 -2.01
C ALA A 5 5.96 -1.87 -0.52
N LEU A 6 6.09 -2.84 0.40
CA LEU A 6 5.93 -2.61 1.85
C LEU A 6 6.86 -1.50 2.41
N PRO A 7 8.18 -1.51 2.16
CA PRO A 7 9.07 -0.42 2.60
C PRO A 7 8.62 0.95 2.10
N TRP A 8 8.10 1.00 0.87
CA TRP A 8 7.57 2.23 0.29
C TRP A 8 6.32 2.71 1.05
N TRP A 9 5.38 1.81 1.38
CA TRP A 9 4.20 2.16 2.18
C TRP A 9 4.55 2.63 3.59
N VAL A 10 5.56 2.03 4.21
CA VAL A 10 6.07 2.46 5.52
C VAL A 10 6.67 3.86 5.41
N ALA A 11 7.55 4.11 4.45
CA ALA A 11 8.15 5.42 4.23
C ALA A 11 7.10 6.49 3.94
N PHE A 12 6.12 6.16 3.09
CA PHE A 12 5.01 7.02 2.76
C PHE A 12 4.15 7.35 4.00
N GLY A 13 3.81 6.35 4.81
CA GLY A 13 3.08 6.54 6.06
C GLY A 13 3.83 7.45 7.04
N VAL A 14 5.14 7.23 7.23
CA VAL A 14 5.99 8.09 8.07
C VAL A 14 5.98 9.54 7.57
N PHE A 15 6.09 9.74 6.25
CA PHE A 15 6.02 11.08 5.66
C PHE A 15 4.69 11.79 5.89
N LEU A 16 3.61 11.01 5.99
CA LEU A 16 2.26 11.51 6.18
C LEU A 16 1.96 11.81 7.66
N PHE A 17 2.35 10.92 8.58
CA PHE A 17 2.14 11.11 10.02
C PHE A 17 3.07 12.13 10.68
N LEU A 18 4.27 12.35 10.12
CA LEU A 18 5.22 13.34 10.64
C LEU A 18 5.13 14.71 9.93
N ASP A 19 4.10 14.93 9.11
CA ASP A 19 3.93 16.16 8.30
C ASP A 19 5.17 16.52 7.45
N LEU A 20 6.02 15.54 7.16
CA LEU A 20 7.25 15.75 6.38
C LEU A 20 6.95 16.16 4.95
N CYS A 21 5.74 15.87 4.45
CA CYS A 21 5.25 16.39 3.18
C CYS A 21 5.23 17.93 3.12
N LEU A 22 5.02 18.61 4.24
CA LEU A 22 5.06 20.09 4.31
C LEU A 22 6.49 20.62 4.39
N ARG A 23 7.38 19.87 5.05
CA ARG A 23 8.78 20.25 5.25
C ARG A 23 9.67 19.95 4.03
N TYR A 24 9.34 18.91 3.28
CA TYR A 24 10.06 18.46 2.08
C TYR A 24 9.09 18.22 0.93
N PRO A 25 8.62 19.28 0.25
CA PRO A 25 7.58 19.18 -0.78
C PRO A 25 8.02 18.35 -1.99
N VAL A 26 9.30 18.39 -2.36
CA VAL A 26 9.86 17.60 -3.47
C VAL A 26 9.85 16.11 -3.15
N ALA A 27 10.24 15.71 -1.94
CA ALA A 27 10.20 14.32 -1.51
C ALA A 27 8.75 13.81 -1.41
N GLY A 28 7.84 14.65 -0.90
CA GLY A 28 6.40 14.35 -0.87
C GLY A 28 5.80 14.18 -2.27
N ALA A 29 6.18 15.02 -3.24
CA ALA A 29 5.74 14.90 -4.63
C ALA A 29 6.28 13.62 -5.30
N ALA A 30 7.56 13.30 -5.11
CA ALA A 30 8.16 12.07 -5.62
C ALA A 30 7.49 10.82 -5.04
N LEU A 31 7.20 10.82 -3.73
CA LEU A 31 6.41 9.79 -3.07
C LEU A 31 5.04 9.64 -3.73
N ARG A 32 4.26 10.73 -3.87
CA ARG A 32 2.94 10.68 -4.54
C ARG A 32 3.01 10.14 -5.97
N LEU A 33 4.08 10.44 -6.71
CA LEU A 33 4.25 9.97 -8.09
C LEU A 33 4.49 8.44 -8.17
N LEU A 34 5.16 7.88 -7.16
CA LEU A 34 5.44 6.44 -7.07
C LEU A 34 4.26 5.62 -6.51
N MET A 35 3.28 6.29 -5.89
CA MET A 35 2.10 5.67 -5.32
C MET A 35 1.29 4.78 -6.30
N PRO A 36 0.95 5.22 -7.52
CA PRO A 36 0.24 4.37 -8.48
C PRO A 36 1.03 3.12 -8.84
N LEU A 37 2.36 3.22 -8.93
CA LEU A 37 3.23 2.07 -9.20
C LEU A 37 3.23 1.08 -8.03
N ALA A 38 3.30 1.57 -6.78
CA ALA A 38 3.22 0.73 -5.59
C ALA A 38 1.85 0.02 -5.46
N LEU A 39 0.76 0.70 -5.82
CA LEU A 39 -0.58 0.13 -5.93
C LEU A 39 -0.65 -0.98 -6.98
N LEU A 40 -0.11 -0.76 -8.19
CA LEU A 40 -0.06 -1.76 -9.25
C LEU A 40 0.73 -3.01 -8.81
N CYS A 41 1.88 -2.83 -8.15
CA CYS A 41 2.65 -3.95 -7.60
C CYS A 41 1.86 -4.78 -6.58
N ASN A 42 1.08 -4.13 -5.72
CA ASN A 42 0.22 -4.81 -4.75
C ASN A 42 -0.97 -5.52 -5.43
N LEU A 43 -1.61 -4.90 -6.42
CA LEU A 43 -2.70 -5.52 -7.19
C LEU A 43 -2.22 -6.78 -7.94
N VAL A 44 -1.05 -6.70 -8.57
CA VAL A 44 -0.40 -7.85 -9.21
C VAL A 44 -0.06 -8.94 -8.20
N GLY A 45 0.42 -8.55 -7.00
CA GLY A 45 0.66 -9.48 -5.89
C GLY A 45 -0.61 -10.17 -5.39
N ILE A 46 -1.72 -9.43 -5.27
CA ILE A 46 -3.04 -9.97 -4.89
C ILE A 46 -3.55 -10.93 -5.97
N ALA A 47 -3.48 -10.57 -7.25
CA ALA A 47 -3.91 -11.41 -8.37
C ALA A 47 -3.13 -12.73 -8.42
N MET A 48 -1.80 -12.67 -8.26
CA MET A 48 -0.97 -13.88 -8.18
C MET A 48 -1.29 -14.72 -6.94
N GLY A 49 -1.53 -14.07 -5.79
CA GLY A 49 -1.93 -14.74 -4.55
C GLY A 49 -3.24 -15.50 -4.74
N LEU A 50 -4.29 -14.84 -5.27
CA LEU A 50 -5.59 -15.43 -5.57
C LEU A 50 -5.48 -16.63 -6.52
N GLY A 51 -4.65 -16.53 -7.57
CA GLY A 51 -4.41 -17.63 -8.51
C GLY A 51 -3.73 -18.85 -7.86
N ARG A 52 -2.89 -18.65 -6.84
CA ARG A 52 -2.19 -19.73 -6.12
C ARG A 52 -2.97 -20.34 -4.96
N ILE A 53 -4.06 -19.71 -4.49
CA ILE A 53 -4.95 -20.25 -3.44
C ILE A 53 -5.43 -21.67 -3.77
N ARG A 54 -5.58 -21.99 -5.06
CA ARG A 54 -6.03 -23.32 -5.51
C ARG A 54 -4.98 -24.43 -5.36
N ARG A 55 -3.68 -24.13 -5.21
CA ARG A 55 -2.60 -25.13 -5.28
C ARG A 55 -1.71 -25.22 -4.05
N ASP A 56 -1.60 -24.16 -3.23
CA ASP A 56 -0.61 -24.08 -2.16
C ASP A 56 -1.21 -23.99 -0.75
N SER A 57 -0.35 -24.21 0.25
CA SER A 57 -0.69 -24.14 1.68
C SER A 57 -1.41 -22.83 2.01
N ARG A 58 -2.71 -22.93 2.34
CA ARG A 58 -3.63 -21.79 2.49
C ARG A 58 -3.09 -20.67 3.40
N ARG A 59 -2.34 -21.02 4.46
CA ARG A 59 -1.78 -20.03 5.40
C ARG A 59 -0.78 -19.09 4.74
N ALA A 60 0.20 -19.61 4.01
CA ALA A 60 1.24 -18.77 3.38
C ALA A 60 0.64 -17.84 2.32
N VAL A 61 -0.33 -18.34 1.56
CA VAL A 61 -1.04 -17.56 0.53
C VAL A 61 -1.90 -16.48 1.15
N VAL A 62 -2.62 -16.77 2.23
CA VAL A 62 -3.41 -15.78 2.98
C VAL A 62 -2.51 -14.69 3.56
N THR A 63 -1.38 -15.05 4.20
CA THR A 63 -0.43 -14.07 4.72
C THR A 63 0.10 -13.15 3.60
N ALA A 64 0.44 -13.71 2.44
CA ALA A 64 0.86 -12.92 1.29
C ALA A 64 -0.28 -12.00 0.81
N LEU A 65 -1.52 -12.49 0.74
CA LEU A 65 -2.66 -11.68 0.33
C LEU A 65 -2.89 -10.49 1.27
N VAL A 66 -2.88 -10.75 2.58
CA VAL A 66 -3.05 -9.73 3.63
C VAL A 66 -1.94 -8.67 3.52
N LEU A 67 -0.68 -9.08 3.40
CA LEU A 67 0.45 -8.14 3.27
C LEU A 67 0.37 -7.24 2.04
N ASN A 68 -0.26 -7.70 0.95
CA ASN A 68 -0.43 -6.90 -0.26
C ASN A 68 -1.71 -6.04 -0.24
N ALA A 69 -2.76 -6.48 0.46
CA ALA A 69 -4.06 -5.82 0.49
C ALA A 69 -4.22 -4.79 1.62
N VAL A 70 -3.53 -4.98 2.76
CA VAL A 70 -3.61 -4.06 3.91
C VAL A 70 -3.09 -2.65 3.58
N PRO A 71 -1.92 -2.47 2.94
CA PRO A 71 -1.41 -1.12 2.67
C PRO A 71 -2.32 -0.28 1.75
N PRO A 72 -2.82 -0.81 0.61
CA PRO A 72 -3.80 -0.11 -0.22
C PRO A 72 -5.10 0.19 0.49
N ALA A 73 -5.61 -0.73 1.30
CA ALA A 73 -6.86 -0.56 2.03
C ALA A 73 -6.75 0.56 3.07
N PHE A 74 -5.68 0.55 3.87
CA PHE A 74 -5.41 1.61 4.84
C PHE A 74 -5.32 2.97 4.17
N PHE A 75 -4.63 3.06 3.02
CA PHE A 75 -4.52 4.30 2.28
C PHE A 75 -5.86 4.76 1.68
N ALA A 76 -6.65 3.85 1.10
CA ALA A 76 -7.98 4.17 0.59
C ALA A 76 -8.89 4.70 1.71
N THR A 77 -8.89 4.07 2.88
CA THR A 77 -9.63 4.53 4.05
C THR A 77 -9.13 5.90 4.53
N PHE A 78 -7.82 6.10 4.59
CA PHE A 78 -7.22 7.39 4.97
C PHE A 78 -7.58 8.51 3.98
N PHE A 79 -7.52 8.22 2.68
CA PHE A 79 -7.92 9.16 1.62
C PHE A 79 -9.42 9.49 1.72
N LEU A 80 -10.27 8.47 1.93
CA LEU A 80 -11.70 8.67 2.14
C LEU A 80 -11.97 9.53 3.39
N TRP A 81 -11.25 9.28 4.50
CA TRP A 81 -11.34 10.11 5.70
C TRP A 81 -10.91 11.55 5.43
N LEU A 82 -9.79 11.77 4.73
CA LEU A 82 -9.21 13.08 4.49
C LEU A 82 -10.05 13.96 3.54
N PHE A 83 -10.69 13.35 2.53
CA PHE A 83 -11.48 14.08 1.53
C PHE A 83 -12.98 14.09 1.80
N PHE A 84 -13.53 13.04 2.40
CA PHE A 84 -14.97 12.91 2.65
C PHE A 84 -15.34 13.03 4.13
N GLY A 85 -14.37 13.14 5.04
CA GLY A 85 -14.60 13.48 6.44
C GLY A 85 -15.51 12.49 7.17
N PHE A 86 -15.46 11.20 6.82
CA PHE A 86 -16.18 10.17 7.55
C PHE A 86 -15.74 10.22 9.03
N LYS A 87 -16.61 10.77 9.88
CA LYS A 87 -16.49 10.77 11.34
C LYS A 87 -16.95 9.44 11.91
#